data_AF-A0A1Z9EW09-F1
#
_entry.id   AF-A0A1Z9EW09-F1
#
_cell.length_a   1.000
_cell.length_b   1.000
_cell.length_c   1.000
_cell.angle_alpha   90.00
_cell.angle_beta   90.00
_cell.angle_gamma   90.00
#
_symmetry.space_group_name_H-M   'P 1'
#
loop_
_entity.id
_entity.type
_entity.pdbx_description
1 polymer ?
#
loop_
_entity_poly.entity_id
_entity_poly.type
_entity_poly.pdbx_seq_one_letter_code
_entity_poly.pdbx_strand_id
1 'polypeptide(L)'
;MSKPLMMSTSQPIVRRATAEEVWPLRHAVLRAGLPFDTAMFDGDLDDTTRHFGTFAGRNVLCCLSLFQSTWNKSDAWQLRGMATAATHQRQGFGQLLLMFAIDAARQEKPSWPFWCNARTTAIGFYEQAGWSTATDVFDIPTAGPHVKMYF
;
A
#
# COMPACT_ATOMS: atom_id res chain seq x y z
N MET A 1 24.23 2.00 37.05
CA MET A 1 24.42 1.87 35.60
C MET A 1 23.30 1.02 35.06
N SER A 2 22.28 1.64 34.47
CA SER A 2 21.08 0.94 33.99
C SER A 2 21.37 0.28 32.65
N LYS A 3 21.17 -1.04 32.57
CA LYS A 3 21.20 -1.81 31.32
C LYS A 3 20.21 -1.18 30.32
N PRO A 4 20.55 -1.04 29.02
CA PRO A 4 19.56 -0.68 28.03
C PRO A 4 18.49 -1.76 27.99
N LEU A 5 17.23 -1.36 28.09
CA LEU A 5 16.08 -2.23 27.87
C LEU A 5 16.17 -2.71 26.41
N MET A 6 16.59 -3.96 26.20
CA MET A 6 16.46 -4.63 24.91
C MET A 6 14.97 -4.67 24.59
N MET A 7 14.51 -3.77 23.71
CA MET A 7 13.17 -3.87 23.16
C MET A 7 13.12 -5.17 22.36
N SER A 8 12.38 -6.15 22.89
CA SER A 8 12.04 -7.37 22.18
C SER A 8 11.35 -6.96 20.88
N THR A 9 12.08 -6.98 19.76
CA THR A 9 11.49 -6.76 18.44
C THR A 9 10.76 -8.03 18.07
N SER A 10 9.44 -8.04 18.27
CA SER A 10 8.58 -9.07 17.69
C SER A 10 8.87 -9.17 16.20
N GLN A 11 9.02 -10.39 15.68
CA GLN A 11 9.21 -10.57 14.24
C GLN A 11 8.06 -9.92 13.46
N PRO A 12 8.36 -9.20 12.35
CA PRO A 12 7.31 -8.60 11.53
C PRO A 12 6.33 -9.64 10.98
N ILE A 13 5.03 -9.38 11.10
CA ILE A 13 3.95 -10.26 10.62
C ILE A 13 3.16 -9.55 9.53
N VAL A 14 2.92 -10.24 8.42
CA VAL A 14 2.06 -9.78 7.32
C VAL A 14 0.63 -10.29 7.53
N ARG A 15 -0.37 -9.42 7.46
CA ARG A 15 -1.79 -9.79 7.63
C ARG A 15 -2.76 -8.77 7.04
N ARG A 16 -4.05 -9.14 7.05
CA ARG A 16 -5.18 -8.19 6.91
C ARG A 16 -5.10 -7.12 8.00
N ALA A 17 -5.53 -5.91 7.66
CA ALA A 17 -5.57 -4.76 8.55
C ALA A 17 -6.93 -4.07 8.50
N THR A 18 -7.23 -3.22 9.48
CA THR A 18 -8.32 -2.24 9.39
C THR A 18 -7.83 -0.94 8.75
N ALA A 19 -8.76 -0.05 8.40
CA ALA A 19 -8.41 1.27 7.87
C ALA A 19 -7.64 2.11 8.90
N GLU A 20 -8.08 2.06 10.16
CA GLU A 20 -7.48 2.76 11.30
C GLU A 20 -6.04 2.31 11.56
N GLU A 21 -5.73 1.04 11.30
CA GLU A 21 -4.37 0.52 11.45
C GLU A 21 -3.40 1.06 10.38
N VAL A 22 -3.89 1.44 9.19
CA VAL A 22 -3.04 1.88 8.07
C VAL A 22 -2.97 3.40 7.93
N TRP A 23 -3.96 4.15 8.40
CA TRP A 23 -3.98 5.62 8.31
C TRP A 23 -2.73 6.30 8.90
N PRO A 24 -2.19 5.89 10.08
CA PRO A 24 -1.00 6.53 10.63
C PRO A 24 0.21 6.45 9.69
N LEU A 25 0.44 5.29 9.05
CA LEU A 25 1.56 5.13 8.14
C LEU A 25 1.34 5.87 6.83
N ARG A 26 0.12 5.82 6.28
CA ARG A 26 -0.24 6.61 5.09
C ARG A 26 -0.04 8.09 5.33
N HIS A 27 -0.44 8.60 6.49
CA HIS A 27 -0.24 10.00 6.86
C HIS A 27 1.25 10.35 6.89
N ALA A 28 2.03 9.58 7.66
CA ALA A 28 3.45 9.82 7.84
C ALA A 28 4.26 9.76 6.53
N VAL A 29 3.89 8.90 5.58
CA VAL A 29 4.68 8.64 4.36
C VAL A 29 4.11 9.33 3.12
N LEU A 30 2.79 9.33 2.95
CA LEU A 30 2.14 9.79 1.72
C LEU A 30 1.57 11.20 1.83
N ARG A 31 1.27 11.66 3.05
CA ARG A 31 0.59 12.94 3.35
C ARG A 31 1.35 13.78 4.37
N ALA A 32 2.67 13.64 4.43
CA ALA A 32 3.51 14.42 5.33
C ALA A 32 3.28 15.92 5.10
N GLY A 33 2.98 16.67 6.16
CA GLY A 33 2.67 18.10 6.10
C GLY A 33 1.22 18.45 5.75
N LEU A 34 0.34 17.47 5.53
CA LEU A 34 -1.10 17.67 5.32
C LEU A 34 -1.90 17.27 6.58
N PRO A 35 -3.16 17.71 6.71
CA PRO A 35 -4.05 17.25 7.77
C PRO A 35 -4.21 15.71 7.80
N PHE A 36 -4.46 15.14 8.98
CA PHE A 36 -4.50 13.69 9.18
C PHE A 36 -5.60 12.99 8.37
N ASP A 37 -6.77 13.64 8.25
CA ASP A 37 -7.90 13.16 7.47
C ASP A 37 -7.57 12.92 5.99
N THR A 38 -6.55 13.59 5.42
CA THR A 38 -6.10 13.34 4.04
C THR A 38 -5.50 11.94 3.81
N ALA A 39 -5.20 11.20 4.89
CA ALA A 39 -4.81 9.79 4.86
C ALA A 39 -6.00 8.81 4.90
N MET A 40 -7.18 9.31 5.27
CA MET A 40 -8.46 8.61 5.19
C MET A 40 -9.00 8.78 3.78
N PHE A 41 -8.88 7.75 2.97
CA PHE A 41 -9.32 7.81 1.58
C PHE A 41 -10.81 7.47 1.51
N ASP A 42 -11.54 8.18 0.64
CA ASP A 42 -12.90 7.79 0.28
C ASP A 42 -12.91 6.30 -0.15
N GLY A 43 -13.83 5.55 0.44
CA GLY A 43 -14.01 4.11 0.29
C GLY A 43 -13.17 3.24 1.24
N ASP A 44 -12.34 3.80 2.12
CA ASP A 44 -11.56 3.00 3.09
C ASP A 44 -12.46 2.15 4.00
N LEU A 45 -13.62 2.68 4.40
CA LEU A 45 -14.53 1.99 5.31
C LEU A 45 -15.57 1.13 4.57
N ASP A 46 -15.48 1.02 3.25
CA ASP A 46 -16.39 0.17 2.48
C ASP A 46 -16.09 -1.31 2.78
N ASP A 47 -17.14 -2.12 2.95
CA ASP A 47 -17.01 -3.57 3.20
C ASP A 47 -16.30 -4.33 2.07
N THR A 48 -16.19 -3.71 0.89
CA THR A 48 -15.47 -4.23 -0.29
C THR A 48 -13.99 -3.88 -0.29
N THR A 49 -13.55 -2.96 0.56
CA THR A 49 -12.15 -2.54 0.62
C THR A 49 -11.32 -3.51 1.45
N ARG A 50 -10.08 -3.70 1.02
CA ARG A 50 -9.15 -4.66 1.60
C ARG A 50 -7.86 -3.97 2.01
N HIS A 51 -7.65 -3.75 3.31
CA HIS A 51 -6.36 -3.26 3.84
C HIS A 51 -5.42 -4.38 4.27
N PHE A 52 -4.13 -4.15 4.08
CA PHE A 52 -3.08 -5.09 4.45
C PHE A 52 -1.91 -4.33 5.07
N GLY A 53 -1.20 -4.98 5.98
CA GLY A 53 0.00 -4.42 6.55
C GLY A 53 1.01 -5.44 7.05
N THR A 54 2.24 -4.98 7.18
CA THR A 54 3.34 -5.65 7.87
C THR A 54 3.51 -4.99 9.23
N PHE A 55 3.43 -5.75 10.32
CA PHE A 55 3.38 -5.22 11.69
C PHE A 55 4.51 -5.75 12.56
N ALA A 56 5.15 -4.87 13.33
CA ALA A 56 5.99 -5.23 14.47
C ALA A 56 5.24 -4.82 15.76
N GLY A 57 4.56 -5.79 16.38
CA GLY A 57 3.62 -5.50 17.47
C GLY A 57 2.45 -4.66 16.97
N ARG A 58 2.25 -3.47 17.57
CA ARG A 58 1.22 -2.49 17.15
C ARG A 58 1.70 -1.53 16.06
N ASN A 59 2.99 -1.55 15.71
CA ASN A 59 3.55 -0.63 14.75
C ASN A 59 3.41 -1.16 13.33
N VAL A 60 2.79 -0.38 12.45
CA VAL A 60 2.67 -0.69 11.02
C VAL A 60 3.95 -0.24 10.29
N LEU A 61 4.66 -1.19 9.68
CA LEU A 61 5.92 -0.97 8.97
C LEU A 61 5.72 -0.76 7.46
N CYS A 62 4.72 -1.43 6.91
CA CYS A 62 4.34 -1.37 5.50
C CYS A 62 2.82 -1.51 5.42
N CYS A 63 2.17 -0.80 4.52
CA CYS A 63 0.74 -0.94 4.27
C CYS A 63 0.40 -0.78 2.80
N LEU A 64 -0.73 -1.36 2.38
CA LEU A 64 -1.40 -1.08 1.12
C LEU A 64 -2.89 -1.38 1.26
N SER A 65 -3.69 -0.94 0.30
CA SER A 65 -5.11 -1.28 0.25
C SER A 65 -5.59 -1.53 -1.16
N LEU A 66 -6.52 -2.48 -1.32
CA LEU A 66 -7.16 -2.81 -2.57
C LEU A 66 -8.62 -2.37 -2.52
N PHE A 67 -9.04 -1.61 -3.53
CA PHE A 67 -10.39 -1.09 -3.71
C PHE A 67 -11.00 -1.76 -4.93
N GLN A 68 -12.29 -2.12 -4.86
CA GLN A 68 -13.01 -2.52 -6.07
C GLN A 68 -13.08 -1.33 -7.03
N SER A 69 -12.82 -1.60 -8.30
CA SER A 69 -12.75 -0.60 -9.36
C SER A 69 -13.03 -1.25 -10.71
N THR A 70 -12.84 -0.51 -11.79
CA THR A 70 -12.74 -1.05 -13.15
C THR A 70 -11.39 -0.79 -13.79
N TRP A 71 -11.00 -1.67 -14.72
CA TRP A 71 -9.87 -1.52 -15.63
C TRP A 71 -10.32 -1.99 -17.01
N ASN A 72 -10.16 -1.15 -18.05
CA ASN A 72 -10.62 -1.44 -19.41
C ASN A 72 -12.08 -1.95 -19.49
N LYS A 73 -12.98 -1.34 -18.70
CA LYS A 73 -14.41 -1.67 -18.59
C LYS A 73 -14.74 -3.02 -17.93
N SER A 74 -13.75 -3.71 -17.36
CA SER A 74 -13.94 -4.92 -16.56
C SER A 74 -13.73 -4.61 -15.08
N ASP A 75 -14.39 -5.37 -14.19
CA ASP A 75 -14.14 -5.29 -12.75
C ASP A 75 -12.66 -5.57 -12.45
N ALA A 76 -12.06 -4.78 -11.57
CA ALA A 76 -10.66 -4.86 -11.21
C ALA A 76 -10.42 -4.48 -9.74
N TRP A 77 -9.20 -4.71 -9.27
CA TRP A 77 -8.71 -4.14 -8.02
C TRP A 77 -7.81 -2.94 -8.29
N GLN A 78 -8.11 -1.80 -7.68
CA GLN A 78 -7.19 -0.67 -7.62
C GLN A 78 -6.38 -0.74 -6.32
N LEU A 79 -5.06 -0.85 -6.45
CA LEU A 79 -4.14 -0.67 -5.34
C LEU A 79 -3.95 0.82 -5.04
N ARG A 80 -4.14 1.18 -3.77
CA ARG A 80 -3.95 2.53 -3.22
C ARG A 80 -3.16 2.46 -1.92
N GLY A 81 -2.52 3.57 -1.57
CA GLY A 81 -1.93 3.75 -0.24
C GLY A 81 -0.74 2.84 0.07
N MET A 82 0.02 2.40 -0.96
CA MET A 82 1.27 1.66 -0.74
C MET A 82 2.28 2.56 -0.04
N ALA A 83 2.68 2.20 1.17
CA ALA A 83 3.64 2.96 1.96
C ALA A 83 4.50 2.02 2.82
N THR A 84 5.80 2.29 2.89
CA THR A 84 6.74 1.64 3.80
C THR A 84 7.40 2.71 4.66
N ALA A 85 7.44 2.49 5.97
CA ALA A 85 8.09 3.37 6.92
C ALA A 85 9.54 3.64 6.49
N ALA A 86 9.98 4.90 6.53
CA ALA A 86 11.28 5.32 5.99
C ALA A 86 12.45 4.51 6.56
N THR A 87 12.38 4.15 7.85
CA THR A 87 13.39 3.34 8.55
C THR A 87 13.40 1.86 8.14
N HIS A 88 12.43 1.40 7.35
CA HIS A 88 12.22 0.00 6.96
C HIS A 88 12.12 -0.19 5.43
N GLN A 89 12.49 0.82 4.64
CA GLN A 89 12.55 0.72 3.19
C GLN A 89 13.72 -0.16 2.73
N ARG A 90 13.61 -0.72 1.51
CA ARG A 90 14.63 -1.59 0.86
C ARG A 90 14.99 -2.86 1.64
N GLN A 91 14.12 -3.31 2.55
CA GLN A 91 14.27 -4.56 3.32
C GLN A 91 13.31 -5.68 2.84
N GLY A 92 12.68 -5.53 1.67
CA GLY A 92 11.77 -6.53 1.10
C GLY A 92 10.32 -6.48 1.60
N PHE A 93 10.00 -5.75 2.68
CA PHE A 93 8.63 -5.68 3.21
C PHE A 93 7.58 -5.20 2.20
N GLY A 94 7.95 -4.28 1.31
CA GLY A 94 7.03 -3.77 0.30
C GLY A 94 6.61 -4.84 -0.71
N GLN A 95 7.58 -5.61 -1.23
CA GLN A 95 7.32 -6.68 -2.20
C GLN A 95 6.57 -7.83 -1.54
N LEU A 96 6.97 -8.22 -0.32
CA LEU A 96 6.29 -9.27 0.44
C LEU A 96 4.81 -8.93 0.68
N LEU A 97 4.52 -7.70 1.11
CA LEU A 97 3.15 -7.26 1.36
C LEU A 97 2.34 -7.18 0.06
N LEU A 98 2.94 -6.66 -1.02
CA LEU A 98 2.29 -6.56 -2.33
C LEU A 98 1.85 -7.93 -2.85
N MET A 99 2.74 -8.93 -2.82
CA MET A 99 2.42 -10.29 -3.26
C MET A 99 1.37 -10.94 -2.37
N PHE A 100 1.50 -10.80 -1.05
CA PHE A 100 0.50 -11.30 -0.10
C PHE A 100 -0.90 -10.75 -0.38
N ALA A 101 -1.02 -9.45 -0.64
CA ALA A 101 -2.30 -8.82 -0.89
C ALA A 101 -2.91 -9.26 -2.24
N ILE A 102 -2.10 -9.38 -3.29
CA ILE A 102 -2.54 -9.89 -4.59
C ILE A 102 -3.04 -11.34 -4.47
N ASP A 103 -2.29 -12.21 -3.80
CA ASP A 103 -2.66 -13.61 -3.64
C ASP A 103 -3.92 -13.80 -2.78
N ALA A 104 -4.09 -12.96 -1.75
CA ALA A 104 -5.33 -12.94 -0.98
C ALA A 104 -6.54 -12.51 -1.84
N ALA A 105 -6.39 -11.42 -2.62
CA ALA A 105 -7.49 -10.88 -3.44
C ALA A 105 -7.81 -11.74 -4.68
N ARG A 106 -6.86 -12.55 -5.18
CA ARG A 106 -7.11 -13.53 -6.24
C ARG A 106 -8.14 -14.59 -5.87
N GLN A 107 -8.37 -14.81 -4.57
CA GLN A 107 -9.41 -15.70 -4.07
C GLN A 107 -10.80 -15.04 -4.03
N GLU A 108 -10.89 -13.75 -4.35
CA GLU A 108 -12.12 -12.96 -4.36
C GLU A 108 -12.53 -12.59 -5.81
N LYS A 109 -13.69 -11.96 -5.97
CA LYS A 109 -14.13 -11.38 -7.24
C LYS A 109 -14.00 -9.85 -7.21
N PRO A 110 -13.44 -9.22 -8.26
CA PRO A 110 -12.73 -9.85 -9.39
C PRO A 110 -11.44 -10.53 -8.91
N SER A 111 -10.97 -11.59 -9.57
CA SER A 111 -9.68 -12.20 -9.20
C SER A 111 -8.49 -11.54 -9.89
N TRP A 112 -8.76 -10.79 -10.96
CA TRP A 112 -7.83 -10.05 -11.83
C TRP A 112 -8.66 -9.10 -12.73
N PRO A 113 -8.15 -7.96 -13.23
CA PRO A 113 -6.80 -7.39 -13.09
C PRO A 113 -6.56 -6.54 -11.85
N PHE A 114 -5.28 -6.29 -11.56
CA PHE A 114 -4.84 -5.32 -10.55
C PHE A 114 -4.24 -4.11 -11.26
N TRP A 115 -4.50 -2.91 -10.73
CA TRP A 115 -3.92 -1.69 -11.28
C TRP A 115 -3.67 -0.64 -10.19
N CYS A 116 -2.83 0.35 -10.48
CA CYS A 116 -2.58 1.46 -9.57
C CYS A 116 -2.22 2.74 -10.33
N ASN A 117 -2.35 3.88 -9.65
CA ASN A 117 -1.63 5.09 -10.02
C ASN A 117 -0.33 5.08 -9.22
N ALA A 118 0.78 4.72 -9.86
CA ALA A 118 2.10 4.67 -9.24
C ALA A 118 2.77 6.04 -9.33
N ARG A 119 3.36 6.53 -8.23
CA ARG A 119 4.30 7.66 -8.30
C ARG A 119 5.43 7.29 -9.27
N THR A 120 5.93 8.23 -10.07
CA THR A 120 7.03 7.95 -11.00
C THR A 120 8.27 7.39 -10.29
N THR A 121 8.52 7.82 -9.05
CA THR A 121 9.61 7.32 -8.21
C THR A 121 9.44 5.87 -7.74
N ALA A 122 8.23 5.30 -7.85
CA ALA A 122 7.90 3.94 -7.45
C ALA A 122 7.81 2.96 -8.63
N ILE A 123 7.97 3.41 -9.88
CA ILE A 123 7.86 2.56 -11.08
C ILE A 123 8.75 1.32 -10.97
N GLY A 124 10.04 1.50 -10.66
CA GLY A 124 10.97 0.37 -10.54
C GLY A 124 10.61 -0.63 -9.44
N PHE A 125 9.91 -0.20 -8.38
CA PHE A 125 9.40 -1.13 -7.35
C PHE A 125 8.30 -2.03 -7.93
N TYR A 126 7.37 -1.46 -8.71
CA TYR A 126 6.28 -2.20 -9.34
C TYR A 126 6.78 -3.08 -10.49
N GLU A 127 7.71 -2.61 -11.31
CA GLU A 127 8.33 -3.41 -12.40
C GLU A 127 9.05 -4.64 -11.85
N GLN A 128 9.79 -4.51 -10.74
CA GLN A 128 10.40 -5.66 -10.05
C GLN A 128 9.38 -6.68 -9.54
N ALA A 129 8.14 -6.25 -9.31
CA ALA A 129 7.02 -7.10 -8.92
C ALA A 129 6.21 -7.62 -10.12
N GLY A 130 6.65 -7.38 -11.36
CA GLY A 130 6.00 -7.86 -12.59
C GLY A 130 4.91 -6.96 -13.15
N TRP A 131 4.78 -5.71 -12.65
CA TRP A 131 3.80 -4.76 -13.17
C TRP A 131 4.32 -4.05 -14.41
N SER A 132 3.39 -3.60 -15.27
CA SER A 132 3.70 -2.87 -16.51
C SER A 132 3.04 -1.49 -16.52
N THR A 133 3.74 -0.50 -17.08
CA THR A 133 3.22 0.87 -17.28
C THR A 133 2.21 0.90 -18.44
N ALA A 134 1.09 1.58 -18.25
CA ALA A 134 -0.02 1.65 -19.23
C ALA A 134 -0.27 3.06 -19.81
N THR A 135 0.28 4.11 -19.19
CA THR A 135 0.08 5.49 -19.63
C THR A 135 1.38 6.28 -19.58
N ASP A 136 1.40 7.40 -20.29
CA ASP A 136 2.36 8.47 -20.02
C ASP A 136 2.19 9.04 -18.60
N VAL A 137 3.16 9.86 -18.18
CA VAL A 137 3.14 10.55 -16.89
C VAL A 137 2.01 11.59 -16.85
N PHE A 138 1.27 11.63 -15.74
CA PHE A 138 0.28 12.67 -15.43
C PHE A 138 0.39 13.11 -13.98
N ASP A 139 -0.04 14.34 -13.68
CA ASP A 139 -0.01 14.88 -12.33
C ASP A 139 -1.30 14.58 -11.56
N ILE A 140 -1.14 14.16 -10.31
CA ILE A 140 -2.22 14.09 -9.33
C ILE A 140 -2.06 15.26 -8.35
N PRO A 141 -3.09 16.11 -8.17
CA PRO A 141 -3.04 17.22 -7.21
C PRO A 141 -2.57 16.74 -5.83
N THR A 142 -1.65 17.48 -5.22
CA THR A 142 -1.01 17.18 -3.91
C THR A 142 -0.13 15.93 -3.83
N ALA A 143 -0.12 15.08 -4.85
CA ALA A 143 0.66 13.84 -4.86
C ALA A 143 1.78 13.82 -5.91
N GLY A 144 1.75 14.73 -6.89
CA GLY A 144 2.80 14.90 -7.90
C GLY A 144 2.67 13.93 -9.09
N PRO A 145 3.76 13.64 -9.80
CA PRO A 145 3.74 12.89 -11.05
C PRO A 145 3.52 11.40 -10.84
N HIS A 146 2.61 10.81 -11.62
CA HIS A 146 2.21 9.41 -11.58
C HIS A 146 2.10 8.81 -12.99
N VAL A 147 2.10 7.48 -13.06
CA VAL A 147 1.69 6.69 -14.23
C VAL A 147 0.64 5.68 -13.80
N LYS A 148 -0.20 5.21 -14.72
CA LYS A 148 -1.02 4.02 -14.47
C LYS A 148 -0.15 2.78 -14.70
N MET A 149 -0.20 1.83 -13.78
CA MET A 149 0.43 0.52 -13.93
C MET A 149 -0.57 -0.59 -13.68
N TYR A 150 -0.36 -1.75 -14.28
CA TYR A 150 -1.21 -2.93 -14.14
C TYR A 150 -0.39 -4.21 -13.94
N PHE A 151 -1.06 -5.21 -13.37
CA PHE A 151 -0.57 -6.57 -13.13
C PHE A 151 -1.67 -7.58 -13.46
#